data_AF-A0A7H4MMC2-F1
#
_entry.id   AF-A0A7H4MMC2-F1
#
_cell.length_a   1.000
_cell.length_b   1.000
_cell.length_c   1.000
_cell.angle_alpha   90.00
_cell.angle_beta   90.00
_cell.angle_gamma   90.00
#
_symmetry.space_group_name_H-M   'P 1'
#
loop_
_entity.id
_entity.type
_entity.pdbx_description
1 polymer ?
#
loop_
_entity_poly.entity_id
_entity_poly.type
_entity_poly.pdbx_seq_one_letter_code
_entity_poly.pdbx_strand_id
1 'polypeptide(L)'
;MTCGARTVFRAITNTPLQSLALDATTGKEKWVYKTVRNDLWDFDVPMQPSLVDFPTKEGNKPAVVVGTKAGQIYVLDRLTGQPLTEVKEVPVKPADIPNEQYPATQPRSVGMPQIGAETLKESDMWGATPFDQLVCRISFKSMRYDGLYTMPGTDVSLSFPGSLGGMNWGSLSTDPNNHYIFVNDMRLGLWVQLIKQDPQSAVANTGGEAVKRRDGGGPDERNTVLGQQKPFHVAAGIHVRNRRLVRCPRLT
;
A
#
# COMPACT_ATOMS: atom_id res chain seq x y z
N MET A 1 -1.57 19.34 39.83
CA MET A 1 -2.21 18.95 38.56
C MET A 1 -1.14 18.90 37.49
N THR A 2 -0.61 17.70 37.21
CA THR A 2 0.52 17.48 36.30
C THR A 2 0.03 17.43 34.85
N CYS A 3 0.57 18.33 34.02
CA CYS A 3 0.34 18.39 32.57
C CYS A 3 0.94 17.14 31.90
N GLY A 4 0.09 16.32 31.28
CA GLY A 4 0.46 15.05 30.65
C GLY A 4 1.30 15.25 29.39
N ALA A 5 2.37 14.45 29.26
CA ALA A 5 3.26 14.43 28.11
C ALA A 5 2.48 14.19 26.81
N ARG A 6 2.46 15.21 25.92
CA ARG A 6 1.93 15.09 24.56
C ARG A 6 2.96 14.39 23.68
N THR A 7 2.75 13.11 23.38
CA THR A 7 3.49 12.40 22.33
C THR A 7 3.04 12.94 20.97
N VAL A 8 3.97 13.39 20.13
CA VAL A 8 3.68 13.86 18.77
C VAL A 8 4.15 12.79 17.78
N PHE A 9 3.23 12.28 16.97
CA PHE A 9 3.53 11.37 15.86
C PHE A 9 3.78 12.21 14.61
N ARG A 10 4.95 12.07 13.98
CA ARG A 10 5.29 12.79 12.74
C ARG A 10 5.89 11.81 11.75
N ALA A 11 5.34 11.77 10.53
CA ALA A 11 6.02 11.16 9.39
C ALA A 11 7.16 12.10 8.97
N ILE A 12 8.42 11.67 9.15
CA ILE A 12 9.61 12.46 8.79
C ILE A 12 10.21 11.91 7.49
N THR A 13 10.51 12.84 6.58
CA THR A 13 11.07 12.65 5.24
C THR A 13 12.55 12.25 5.29
N ASN A 14 12.84 10.95 5.50
CA ASN A 14 14.03 10.23 4.96
C ASN A 14 14.19 8.80 5.51
N THR A 15 13.11 8.13 5.93
CA THR A 15 13.18 6.74 6.38
C THR A 15 11.93 6.00 5.89
N PRO A 16 12.07 4.84 5.22
CA PRO A 16 10.99 4.26 4.41
C PRO A 16 9.83 3.81 5.28
N LEU A 17 8.70 4.53 5.23
CA LEU A 17 7.32 4.08 5.49
C LEU A 17 7.12 3.34 6.83
N GLN A 18 7.01 4.11 7.92
CA GLN A 18 7.07 3.60 9.30
C GLN A 18 6.16 4.42 10.22
N SER A 19 5.67 3.80 11.28
CA SER A 19 5.12 4.52 12.43
C SER A 19 6.25 4.85 13.40
N LEU A 20 6.40 6.13 13.75
CA LEU A 20 7.48 6.66 14.58
C LEU A 20 6.90 7.40 15.79
N ALA A 21 7.37 7.05 16.98
CA ALA A 21 7.12 7.83 18.18
C ALA A 21 8.37 8.59 18.60
N LEU A 22 8.20 9.89 18.82
CA LEU A 22 9.25 10.78 19.30
C LEU A 22 8.89 11.32 20.68
N ASP A 23 9.92 11.62 21.45
CA ASP A 23 9.79 12.51 22.59
C ASP A 23 9.54 13.94 22.13
N ALA A 24 8.44 14.54 22.54
CA ALA A 24 8.03 15.84 22.01
C ALA A 24 8.89 17.02 22.51
N THR A 25 9.61 16.85 23.62
CA THR A 25 10.48 17.91 24.16
C THR A 25 11.86 17.86 23.52
N THR A 26 12.37 16.66 23.28
CA THR A 26 13.76 16.45 22.81
C THR A 26 13.87 16.07 21.34
N GLY A 27 12.77 15.65 20.70
CA GLY A 27 12.76 15.12 19.34
C GLY A 27 13.41 13.73 19.20
N LYS A 28 13.85 13.11 20.30
CA LYS A 28 14.50 11.80 20.29
C LYS A 28 13.51 10.69 19.96
N GLU A 29 13.94 9.73 19.14
CA GLU A 29 13.17 8.53 18.85
C GLU A 29 12.94 7.71 20.12
N LYS A 30 11.69 7.29 20.33
CA LYS A 30 11.32 6.31 21.36
C LYS A 30 11.20 4.92 20.78
N TRP A 31 10.50 4.80 19.66
CA TRP A 31 10.37 3.56 18.92
C TRP A 31 9.97 3.83 17.48
N VAL A 32 10.26 2.86 16.62
CA VAL A 32 9.85 2.85 15.23
C VAL A 32 9.34 1.46 14.84
N TYR A 33 8.27 1.41 14.05
CA TYR A 33 7.66 0.18 13.56
C TYR A 33 7.46 0.24 12.05
N LYS A 34 7.98 -0.77 11.32
CA LYS A 34 7.90 -0.85 9.86
C LYS A 34 6.79 -1.81 9.45
N THR A 35 5.81 -1.30 8.71
CA THR A 35 4.69 -2.10 8.18
C THR A 35 5.02 -2.78 6.85
N VAL A 36 6.05 -2.28 6.15
CA VAL A 36 6.61 -2.84 4.92
C VAL A 36 8.13 -2.72 4.96
N ARG A 37 8.82 -3.81 4.61
CA ARG A 37 10.28 -3.87 4.45
C ARG A 37 10.59 -3.52 2.99
N ASN A 38 11.56 -2.62 2.77
CA ASN A 38 11.98 -2.13 1.44
C ASN A 38 10.81 -2.01 0.44
N ASP A 39 10.00 -0.96 0.60
CA ASP A 39 8.77 -0.82 -0.15
C ASP A 39 9.01 -0.60 -1.65
N LEU A 40 8.35 -1.43 -2.46
CA LEU A 40 8.37 -1.38 -3.93
C LEU A 40 6.98 -1.13 -4.51
N TRP A 41 5.96 -0.93 -3.67
CA TRP A 41 4.55 -0.90 -4.08
C TRP A 41 3.86 0.44 -3.83
N ASP A 42 4.56 1.42 -3.24
CA ASP A 42 3.97 2.64 -2.68
C ASP A 42 2.92 2.31 -1.60
N PHE A 43 3.30 1.39 -0.71
CA PHE A 43 2.54 1.03 0.48
C PHE A 43 2.98 1.88 1.68
N ASP A 44 2.99 3.20 1.48
CA ASP A 44 3.17 4.13 2.58
C ASP A 44 2.04 4.04 3.59
N VAL A 45 2.27 4.71 4.71
CA VAL A 45 1.33 4.80 5.82
C VAL A 45 0.85 6.24 5.90
N PRO A 46 -0.06 6.67 4.99
CA PRO A 46 -0.47 8.07 4.89
C PRO A 46 -1.47 8.47 5.97
N MET A 47 -2.08 7.48 6.63
CA MET A 47 -3.14 7.68 7.61
C MET A 47 -2.58 8.23 8.92
N GLN A 48 -3.28 9.20 9.51
CA GLN A 48 -3.02 9.57 10.88
C GLN A 48 -3.35 8.39 11.82
N PRO A 49 -2.48 8.12 12.81
CA PRO A 49 -2.74 7.09 13.81
C PRO A 49 -3.95 7.44 14.69
N SER A 50 -4.78 6.43 15.01
CA SER A 50 -5.84 6.56 16.03
C SER A 50 -5.34 6.07 17.38
N LEU A 51 -5.57 6.82 18.44
CA LEU A 51 -5.23 6.43 19.80
C LEU A 51 -6.46 5.84 20.49
N VAL A 52 -6.34 4.63 21.02
CA VAL A 52 -7.44 3.92 21.66
C VAL A 52 -6.95 3.17 22.90
N ASP A 53 -7.86 2.89 23.84
CA ASP A 53 -7.62 1.90 24.88
C ASP A 53 -8.02 0.53 24.34
N PHE A 54 -7.03 -0.30 24.02
CA PHE A 54 -7.25 -1.59 23.37
C PHE A 54 -7.44 -2.70 24.42
N PRO A 55 -8.53 -3.47 24.38
CA PRO A 55 -8.77 -4.55 25.33
C PRO A 55 -7.83 -5.73 25.06
N THR A 56 -7.09 -6.16 26.09
CA THR A 56 -6.26 -7.36 26.06
C THR A 56 -6.62 -8.30 27.21
N LYS A 57 -6.09 -9.52 27.19
CA LYS A 57 -6.27 -10.48 28.30
C LYS A 57 -5.72 -9.97 29.65
N GLU A 58 -4.75 -9.06 29.60
CA GLU A 58 -4.10 -8.45 30.77
C GLU A 58 -4.78 -7.15 31.21
N GLY A 59 -5.88 -6.76 30.57
CA GLY A 59 -6.56 -5.49 30.76
C GLY A 59 -6.41 -4.55 29.56
N ASN A 60 -6.91 -3.32 29.68
CA ASN A 60 -6.81 -2.33 28.61
C ASN A 60 -5.37 -1.80 28.50
N LYS A 61 -4.82 -1.79 27.28
CA LYS A 61 -3.51 -1.19 26.98
C LYS A 61 -3.67 0.03 26.09
N PRO A 62 -2.90 1.11 26.33
CA PRO A 62 -2.90 2.27 25.45
C PRO A 62 -2.30 1.88 24.10
N ALA A 63 -3.11 1.96 23.05
CA ALA A 63 -2.74 1.49 21.72
C ALA A 63 -2.74 2.63 20.70
N VAL A 64 -1.95 2.43 19.67
CA VAL A 64 -2.03 3.17 18.42
C VAL A 64 -2.49 2.20 17.32
N VAL A 65 -3.57 2.57 16.64
CA VAL A 65 -4.15 1.81 15.53
C VAL A 65 -3.87 2.53 14.24
N VAL A 66 -3.31 1.80 13.28
CA VAL A 66 -2.85 2.34 12.01
C VAL A 66 -3.35 1.44 10.87
N GLY A 67 -4.10 2.04 9.95
CA GLY A 67 -4.42 1.41 8.66
C GLY A 67 -3.33 1.69 7.64
N THR A 68 -3.15 0.79 6.67
CA THR A 68 -2.16 0.93 5.60
C THR A 68 -2.79 0.80 4.21
N LYS A 69 -2.10 1.35 3.19
CA LYS A 69 -2.44 1.12 1.77
C LYS A 69 -2.43 -0.36 1.36
N ALA A 70 -1.69 -1.20 2.09
CA ALA A 70 -1.72 -2.65 1.92
C ALA A 70 -3.01 -3.33 2.45
N GLY A 71 -4.00 -2.55 2.91
CA GLY A 71 -5.26 -3.05 3.45
C GLY A 71 -5.12 -3.72 4.82
N GLN A 72 -4.01 -3.48 5.54
CA GLN A 72 -3.73 -4.08 6.85
C GLN A 72 -4.02 -3.10 7.97
N ILE A 73 -4.54 -3.59 9.10
CA ILE A 73 -4.67 -2.82 10.34
C ILE A 73 -3.64 -3.32 11.34
N TYR A 74 -2.73 -2.43 11.75
CA TYR A 74 -1.77 -2.70 12.81
C TYR A 74 -2.24 -2.05 14.11
N VAL A 75 -2.22 -2.83 15.19
CA VAL A 75 -2.48 -2.36 16.55
C VAL A 75 -1.18 -2.51 17.32
N LEU A 76 -0.58 -1.38 17.69
CA LEU A 76 0.70 -1.33 18.40
C LEU A 76 0.50 -0.75 19.80
N ASP A 77 1.25 -1.22 20.77
CA ASP A 77 1.36 -0.60 22.09
C ASP A 77 1.99 0.79 21.90
N ARG A 78 1.29 1.83 22.37
CA ARG A 78 1.71 3.21 22.16
C ARG A 78 3.04 3.52 22.86
N LEU A 79 3.36 2.85 23.96
CA LEU A 79 4.54 3.11 24.76
C LEU A 79 5.78 2.41 24.20
N THR A 80 5.61 1.21 23.65
CA THR A 80 6.74 0.36 23.23
C THR A 80 6.86 0.18 21.71
N GLY A 81 5.79 0.44 20.95
CA GLY A 81 5.73 0.18 19.52
C GLY A 81 5.55 -1.31 19.15
N GLN A 82 5.40 -2.20 20.13
CA GLN A 82 5.23 -3.63 19.89
C GLN A 82 3.79 -3.96 19.46
N PRO A 83 3.58 -4.92 18.54
CA PRO A 83 2.23 -5.35 18.17
C PRO A 83 1.44 -5.92 19.34
N LEU A 84 0.20 -5.46 19.52
CA LEU A 84 -0.77 -6.03 20.47
C LEU A 84 -1.63 -7.13 19.84
N THR A 85 -1.55 -7.29 18.52
CA THR A 85 -2.23 -8.32 17.74
C THR A 85 -1.21 -9.12 16.95
N GLU A 86 -1.59 -10.34 16.54
CA GLU A 86 -0.66 -11.25 15.86
C GLU A 86 -0.19 -10.68 14.51
N VAL A 87 1.13 -10.57 14.34
CA VAL A 87 1.78 -10.21 13.08
C VAL A 87 2.68 -11.36 12.66
N LYS A 88 2.52 -11.83 11.42
CA LYS A 88 3.35 -12.91 10.84
C LYS A 88 4.26 -12.37 9.77
N GLU A 89 5.48 -12.87 9.73
CA GLU A 89 6.37 -12.71 8.58
C GLU A 89 5.91 -13.67 7.49
N VAL A 90 5.45 -13.14 6.35
CA VAL A 90 5.03 -13.93 5.19
C VAL A 90 6.12 -13.90 4.12
N PRO A 91 6.47 -15.04 3.51
CA PRO A 91 7.45 -15.07 2.43
C PRO A 91 6.93 -14.33 1.21
N VAL A 92 7.84 -13.65 0.51
CA VAL A 92 7.53 -12.96 -0.74
C VAL A 92 8.47 -13.44 -1.85
N LYS A 93 7.93 -13.64 -3.05
CA LYS A 93 8.72 -14.06 -4.21
C LYS A 93 9.52 -12.89 -4.77
N PRO A 94 10.85 -12.95 -4.88
CA PRO A 94 11.63 -11.85 -5.46
C PRO A 94 11.35 -11.69 -6.95
N ALA A 95 11.59 -10.48 -7.48
CA ALA A 95 11.69 -10.22 -8.91
C ALA A 95 13.16 -10.26 -9.38
N ASP A 96 13.40 -10.01 -10.66
CA ASP A 96 14.67 -10.24 -11.36
C ASP A 96 15.41 -8.95 -11.76
N ILE A 97 15.02 -7.80 -11.20
CA ILE A 97 15.71 -6.53 -11.51
C ILE A 97 17.13 -6.55 -10.90
N PRO A 98 18.18 -6.37 -11.73
CA PRO A 98 19.55 -6.35 -11.23
C PRO A 98 19.78 -5.22 -10.23
N ASN A 99 20.51 -5.54 -9.15
CA ASN A 99 20.87 -4.60 -8.07
C ASN A 99 19.70 -4.04 -7.23
N GLU A 100 18.48 -4.56 -7.41
CA GLU A 100 17.34 -4.22 -6.56
C GLU A 100 17.35 -5.07 -5.27
N GLN A 101 16.97 -4.47 -4.14
CA GLN A 101 16.95 -5.15 -2.85
C GLN A 101 15.59 -5.78 -2.61
N TYR A 102 15.50 -7.11 -2.65
CA TYR A 102 14.25 -7.81 -2.36
C TYR A 102 14.23 -8.35 -0.93
N PRO A 103 13.28 -7.94 -0.08
CA PRO A 103 13.11 -8.54 1.23
C PRO A 103 12.54 -9.97 1.08
N ALA A 104 13.09 -10.93 1.83
CA ALA A 104 12.64 -12.32 1.79
C ALA A 104 11.24 -12.52 2.40
N THR A 105 10.87 -11.68 3.37
CA THR A 105 9.59 -11.72 4.07
C THR A 105 9.00 -10.33 4.23
N GLN A 106 7.71 -10.26 4.51
CA GLN A 106 7.00 -9.03 4.90
C GLN A 106 6.18 -9.27 6.17
N PRO A 107 6.09 -8.29 7.09
CA PRO A 107 5.16 -8.38 8.20
C PRO A 107 3.73 -8.24 7.68
N ARG A 108 2.84 -9.10 8.16
CA ARG A 108 1.41 -9.09 7.84
C ARG A 108 0.60 -9.20 9.13
N SER A 109 -0.32 -8.26 9.33
CA SER A 109 -1.23 -8.27 10.47
C SER A 109 -2.32 -9.32 10.26
N VAL A 110 -2.19 -10.46 10.95
CA VAL A 110 -3.14 -11.57 10.83
C VAL A 110 -4.12 -11.62 12.00
N GLY A 111 -3.80 -10.94 13.10
CA GLY A 111 -4.68 -10.78 14.25
C GLY A 111 -5.79 -9.74 14.05
N MET A 112 -5.74 -8.99 12.95
CA MET A 112 -6.77 -8.02 12.55
C MET A 112 -7.30 -8.34 11.15
N PRO A 113 -8.55 -7.94 10.83
CA PRO A 113 -9.09 -8.13 9.50
C PRO A 113 -8.30 -7.33 8.45
N GLN A 114 -8.13 -7.96 7.30
CA GLN A 114 -7.65 -7.30 6.09
C GLN A 114 -8.83 -6.67 5.35
N ILE A 115 -8.72 -5.40 4.99
CA ILE A 115 -9.81 -4.62 4.41
C ILE A 115 -9.58 -4.45 2.90
N GLY A 116 -10.48 -5.02 2.08
CA GLY A 116 -10.59 -4.73 0.65
C GLY A 116 -9.42 -5.20 -0.23
N ALA A 117 -8.43 -5.87 0.36
CA ALA A 117 -7.15 -6.24 -0.25
C ALA A 117 -7.01 -7.75 -0.48
N GLU A 118 -8.09 -8.52 -0.49
CA GLU A 118 -7.99 -9.99 -0.64
C GLU A 118 -7.33 -10.35 -1.98
N THR A 119 -6.61 -11.48 -2.00
CA THR A 119 -5.98 -11.98 -3.23
C THR A 119 -7.04 -12.25 -4.28
N LEU A 120 -6.97 -11.51 -5.37
CA LEU A 120 -7.89 -11.63 -6.50
C LEU A 120 -7.76 -12.98 -7.20
N LYS A 121 -8.89 -13.47 -7.69
CA LYS A 121 -9.01 -14.68 -8.50
C LYS A 121 -9.67 -14.32 -9.82
N GLU A 122 -9.54 -15.23 -10.80
CA GLU A 122 -10.20 -15.09 -12.10
C GLU A 122 -11.73 -14.93 -11.97
N SER A 123 -12.34 -15.61 -10.99
CA SER A 123 -13.77 -15.49 -10.67
C SER A 123 -14.20 -14.10 -10.21
N ASP A 124 -13.25 -13.27 -9.76
CA ASP A 124 -13.53 -11.90 -9.34
C ASP A 124 -13.59 -10.94 -10.53
N MET A 125 -13.25 -11.37 -11.74
CA MET A 125 -13.30 -10.52 -12.93
C MET A 125 -14.73 -10.33 -13.43
N TRP A 126 -15.07 -9.08 -13.73
CA TRP A 126 -16.40 -8.68 -14.15
C TRP A 126 -16.39 -7.93 -15.48
N GLY A 127 -17.43 -8.18 -16.26
CA GLY A 127 -17.72 -7.46 -17.50
C GLY A 127 -19.22 -7.19 -17.61
N ALA A 128 -19.57 -6.13 -18.35
CA ALA A 128 -20.97 -5.79 -18.61
C ALA A 128 -21.63 -6.82 -19.56
N THR A 129 -20.83 -7.50 -20.37
CA THR A 129 -21.24 -8.59 -21.26
C THR A 129 -20.36 -9.83 -21.01
N PRO A 130 -20.78 -11.03 -21.45
CA PRO A 130 -19.92 -12.21 -21.40
C PRO A 130 -18.58 -12.02 -22.13
N PHE A 131 -18.56 -11.28 -23.23
CA PHE A 131 -17.33 -10.94 -23.96
C PHE A 131 -16.43 -10.00 -23.15
N ASP A 132 -16.99 -8.96 -22.54
CA ASP A 132 -16.24 -8.04 -21.66
C ASP A 132 -15.62 -8.81 -20.48
N GLN A 133 -16.36 -9.77 -19.92
CA GLN A 133 -15.88 -10.60 -18.82
C GLN A 133 -14.76 -11.54 -19.27
N LEU A 134 -14.91 -12.17 -20.44
CA LEU A 134 -13.87 -13.02 -21.02
C LEU A 134 -12.58 -12.23 -21.28
N VAL A 135 -12.67 -11.06 -21.91
CA VAL A 135 -11.51 -10.20 -22.17
C VAL A 135 -10.85 -9.78 -20.86
N CYS A 136 -11.63 -9.38 -19.85
CA CYS A 136 -11.07 -9.00 -18.54
C CYS A 136 -10.34 -10.16 -17.85
N ARG A 137 -10.85 -11.40 -17.98
CA ARG A 137 -10.16 -12.60 -17.48
C ARG A 137 -8.86 -12.88 -18.23
N ILE A 138 -8.86 -12.73 -19.55
CA ILE A 138 -7.66 -12.89 -20.37
C ILE A 138 -6.61 -11.85 -19.96
N SER A 139 -7.00 -10.57 -19.82
CA SER A 139 -6.10 -9.50 -19.35
C SER A 139 -5.56 -9.78 -17.94
N PHE A 140 -6.41 -10.24 -17.02
CA PHE A 140 -5.97 -10.63 -15.68
C PHE A 140 -4.92 -11.76 -15.72
N LYS A 141 -5.13 -12.77 -16.59
CA LYS A 141 -4.22 -13.92 -16.74
C LYS A 141 -2.93 -13.58 -17.48
N SER A 142 -2.92 -12.55 -18.32
CA SER A 142 -1.70 -12.10 -19.00
C SER A 142 -0.76 -11.31 -18.08
N MET A 143 -1.22 -10.88 -16.91
CA MET A 143 -0.42 -10.16 -15.92
C MET A 143 0.10 -11.10 -14.84
N ARG A 144 1.30 -10.84 -14.32
CA ARG A 144 1.80 -11.52 -13.13
C ARG A 144 1.06 -11.02 -11.90
N TYR A 145 0.55 -11.94 -11.08
CA TYR A 145 -0.12 -11.62 -9.82
C TYR A 145 0.10 -12.73 -8.79
N ASP A 146 0.93 -12.44 -7.80
CA ASP A 146 1.26 -13.33 -6.67
C ASP A 146 0.50 -12.93 -5.38
N GLY A 147 -0.39 -11.93 -5.46
CA GLY A 147 -1.14 -11.37 -4.35
C GLY A 147 -0.65 -9.98 -3.94
N LEU A 148 -0.81 -9.65 -2.66
CA LEU A 148 -0.55 -8.31 -2.11
C LEU A 148 0.87 -7.80 -2.40
N TYR A 149 1.86 -8.69 -2.32
CA TYR A 149 3.28 -8.36 -2.54
C TYR A 149 3.77 -8.88 -3.89
N THR A 150 3.02 -8.61 -4.96
CA THR A 150 3.47 -8.90 -6.33
C THR A 150 4.52 -7.85 -6.72
N MET A 151 5.81 -8.18 -6.74
CA MET A 151 6.86 -7.21 -7.05
C MET A 151 6.69 -6.59 -8.45
N PRO A 152 6.97 -5.29 -8.64
CA PRO A 152 7.10 -4.72 -9.98
C PRO A 152 8.30 -5.36 -10.71
N GLY A 153 8.17 -5.52 -12.02
CA GLY A 153 9.18 -6.13 -12.88
C GLY A 153 9.14 -5.55 -14.29
N THR A 154 9.95 -6.09 -15.21
CA THR A 154 9.90 -5.69 -16.63
C THR A 154 8.67 -6.26 -17.36
N ASP A 155 8.03 -7.26 -16.78
CA ASP A 155 6.74 -7.78 -17.18
C ASP A 155 5.58 -6.96 -16.60
N VAL A 156 4.38 -7.10 -17.17
CA VAL A 156 3.19 -6.43 -16.63
C VAL A 156 2.74 -7.18 -15.38
N SER A 157 2.86 -6.52 -14.24
CA SER A 157 2.48 -7.05 -12.93
C SER A 157 1.26 -6.32 -12.38
N LEU A 158 0.38 -7.03 -11.68
CA LEU A 158 -0.78 -6.43 -11.02
C LEU A 158 -0.45 -6.11 -9.56
N SER A 159 -0.62 -4.86 -9.17
CA SER A 159 -0.61 -4.40 -7.79
C SER A 159 -2.05 -4.24 -7.28
N PHE A 160 -2.42 -5.00 -6.25
CA PHE A 160 -3.74 -4.91 -5.62
C PHE A 160 -3.65 -5.08 -4.09
N PRO A 161 -4.00 -4.05 -3.30
CA PRO A 161 -4.34 -2.69 -3.74
C PRO A 161 -3.17 -2.04 -4.49
N GLY A 162 -3.46 -1.15 -5.44
CA GLY A 162 -2.44 -0.35 -6.10
C GLY A 162 -1.96 0.79 -5.20
N SER A 163 -0.99 1.59 -5.67
CA SER A 163 -0.43 2.74 -4.95
C SER A 163 -1.46 3.77 -4.47
N LEU A 164 -2.58 3.90 -5.19
CA LEU A 164 -3.69 4.78 -4.81
C LEU A 164 -4.76 4.09 -3.95
N GLY A 165 -4.64 2.78 -3.74
CA GLY A 165 -5.64 1.94 -3.10
C GLY A 165 -5.44 1.70 -1.61
N GLY A 166 -6.26 0.81 -1.06
CA GLY A 166 -6.28 0.41 0.34
C GLY A 166 -6.82 1.50 1.26
N MET A 167 -6.34 1.51 2.50
CA MET A 167 -6.66 2.56 3.45
C MET A 167 -5.65 3.69 3.26
N ASN A 168 -6.08 4.69 2.50
CA ASN A 168 -5.24 5.80 2.04
C ASN A 168 -5.54 7.07 2.86
N TRP A 169 -5.51 8.26 2.27
CA TRP A 169 -5.86 9.51 2.96
C TRP A 169 -7.30 9.51 3.50
N GLY A 170 -7.49 9.94 4.75
CA GLY A 170 -8.81 10.03 5.39
C GLY A 170 -8.90 9.31 6.74
N SER A 171 -7.96 8.40 7.00
CA SER A 171 -7.73 7.75 8.30
C SER A 171 -8.91 6.95 8.84
N LEU A 172 -8.78 6.48 10.10
CA LEU A 172 -9.78 5.68 10.79
C LEU A 172 -10.59 6.56 11.76
N SER A 173 -11.88 6.27 11.87
CA SER A 173 -12.72 6.79 12.97
C SER A 173 -12.99 5.67 13.97
N THR A 174 -12.88 5.96 15.26
CA THR A 174 -13.03 4.97 16.34
C THR A 174 -14.17 5.39 17.26
N ASP A 175 -15.09 4.48 17.54
CA ASP A 175 -16.13 4.63 18.57
C ASP A 175 -15.66 3.94 19.85
N PRO A 176 -15.26 4.71 20.89
CA PRO A 176 -14.74 4.14 22.12
C PRO A 176 -15.80 3.46 22.98
N ASN A 177 -17.10 3.77 22.80
CA ASN A 177 -18.18 3.23 23.62
C ASN A 177 -18.67 1.88 23.08
N ASN A 178 -18.79 1.77 21.76
CA ASN A 178 -19.27 0.54 21.10
C ASN A 178 -18.14 -0.31 20.52
N HIS A 179 -16.89 0.12 20.68
CA HIS A 179 -15.69 -0.57 20.21
C HIS A 179 -15.69 -0.85 18.69
N TYR A 180 -16.18 0.11 17.91
CA TYR A 180 -16.16 0.04 16.45
C TYR A 180 -15.05 0.90 15.85
N ILE A 181 -14.54 0.43 14.70
CA ILE A 181 -13.66 1.21 13.84
C ILE A 181 -14.34 1.33 12.48
N PHE A 182 -14.45 2.55 12.00
CA PHE A 182 -14.94 2.88 10.67
C PHE A 182 -13.75 3.21 9.77
N VAL A 183 -13.69 2.52 8.64
CA VAL A 183 -12.59 2.56 7.69
C VAL A 183 -13.11 3.05 6.35
N ASN A 184 -12.43 4.00 5.74
CA ASN A 184 -12.60 4.30 4.32
C ASN A 184 -11.53 3.51 3.53
N ASP A 185 -11.97 2.66 2.60
CA ASP A 185 -11.08 1.84 1.79
C ASP A 185 -11.29 2.04 0.28
N MET A 186 -10.19 2.14 -0.46
CA MET A 186 -10.16 2.29 -1.91
C MET A 186 -9.74 0.98 -2.58
N ARG A 187 -10.68 0.30 -3.25
CA ARG A 187 -10.41 -0.98 -3.92
C ARG A 187 -10.02 -0.76 -5.38
N LEU A 188 -8.81 -0.26 -5.56
CA LEU A 188 -8.23 0.04 -6.86
C LEU A 188 -7.00 -0.83 -7.07
N GLY A 189 -6.96 -1.54 -8.20
CA GLY A 189 -5.77 -2.23 -8.68
C GLY A 189 -5.07 -1.38 -9.73
N LEU A 190 -3.74 -1.47 -9.77
CA LEU A 190 -2.94 -0.87 -10.81
C LEU A 190 -2.08 -1.97 -11.44
N TRP A 191 -2.06 -2.06 -12.77
CA TRP A 191 -0.98 -2.80 -13.40
C TRP A 191 0.26 -1.91 -13.43
N VAL A 192 1.44 -2.52 -13.35
CA VAL A 192 2.73 -1.87 -13.19
C VAL A 192 3.75 -2.59 -14.06
N GLN A 193 4.50 -1.85 -14.87
CA GLN A 193 5.61 -2.36 -15.68
C GLN A 193 6.82 -1.43 -15.60
N LEU A 194 8.01 -2.00 -15.42
CA LEU A 194 9.28 -1.29 -15.44
C LEU A 194 9.83 -1.22 -16.88
N ILE A 195 9.93 0.00 -17.39
CA ILE A 195 10.47 0.32 -18.72
C ILE A 195 11.88 0.85 -18.56
N LYS A 196 12.86 0.17 -19.15
CA LYS A 196 14.28 0.58 -19.10
C LYS A 196 14.44 2.00 -19.65
N GLN A 197 15.18 2.82 -18.93
CA GLN A 197 15.50 4.17 -19.34
C GLN A 197 16.69 4.24 -20.25
N ASP A 198 16.57 5.08 -21.27
CA ASP A 198 17.70 5.52 -22.07
C ASP A 198 18.57 6.44 -21.21
N PRO A 199 19.84 6.08 -20.94
CA PRO A 199 20.77 6.88 -20.14
C PRO A 199 20.91 8.33 -20.62
N GLN A 200 20.67 8.60 -21.90
CA GLN A 200 20.82 9.93 -22.51
C GLN A 200 19.62 10.85 -22.28
N SER A 201 18.49 10.29 -21.84
CA SER A 201 17.23 11.02 -21.57
C SER A 201 16.97 11.28 -20.08
N ALA A 202 17.91 10.89 -19.22
CA ALA A 202 17.78 10.95 -17.77
C ALA A 202 17.93 12.40 -17.25
N VAL A 203 16.88 13.20 -17.37
CA VAL A 203 16.72 14.39 -16.51
C VAL A 203 16.68 13.89 -15.07
N ALA A 204 17.63 14.33 -14.25
CA ALA A 204 17.71 13.96 -12.85
C ALA A 204 16.43 14.39 -12.12
N ASN A 205 15.56 13.43 -11.79
CA ASN A 205 14.32 13.70 -11.08
C ASN A 205 14.55 13.66 -9.56
N THR A 206 14.00 14.64 -8.86
CA THR A 206 14.17 14.92 -7.42
C THR A 206 13.17 14.18 -6.53
N GLY A 207 12.58 13.08 -7.03
CA GLY A 207 11.64 12.25 -6.28
C GLY A 207 10.16 12.66 -6.38
N GLY A 208 9.77 13.47 -7.36
CA GLY A 208 8.36 13.76 -7.66
C GLY A 208 7.76 12.83 -8.72
N GLU A 209 6.44 12.57 -8.63
CA GLU A 209 5.66 11.99 -9.73
C GLU A 209 5.83 12.86 -10.98
N ALA A 210 6.39 12.30 -12.05
CA ALA A 210 6.58 13.02 -13.29
C ALA A 210 5.32 12.88 -14.17
N VAL A 211 4.59 13.97 -14.35
CA VAL A 211 3.54 14.05 -15.37
C VAL A 211 4.21 14.14 -16.74
N LYS A 212 4.42 13.00 -17.42
CA LYS A 212 4.64 13.03 -18.87
C LYS A 212 3.29 13.22 -19.56
N ARG A 213 3.00 14.46 -19.96
CA ARG A 213 1.95 14.73 -20.96
C ARG A 213 2.43 14.11 -22.26
N ARG A 214 1.59 13.24 -22.83
CA ARG A 214 1.89 12.51 -24.07
C ARG A 214 1.84 13.48 -25.25
N ASP A 215 2.99 13.75 -25.86
CA ASP A 215 3.05 14.30 -27.22
C ASP A 215 2.97 13.12 -28.20
N GLY A 216 1.91 13.06 -29.01
CA GLY A 216 1.80 12.13 -30.15
C GLY A 216 0.54 11.23 -30.15
N GLY A 217 -0.34 11.48 -31.13
CA GLY A 217 -1.65 10.85 -31.32
C GLY A 217 -1.63 9.33 -31.55
N GLY A 218 -2.69 8.67 -31.07
CA GLY A 218 -2.91 7.21 -30.96
C GLY A 218 -3.92 6.92 -29.84
N PRO A 219 -4.49 5.72 -29.69
CA PRO A 219 -5.64 5.49 -28.81
C PRO A 219 -5.36 5.84 -27.34
N ASP A 220 -6.38 6.30 -26.63
CA ASP A 220 -6.32 6.91 -25.29
C ASP A 220 -6.08 5.87 -24.18
N GLU A 221 -4.86 5.35 -24.09
CA GLU A 221 -4.38 4.68 -22.88
C GLU A 221 -3.90 5.72 -21.87
N ARG A 222 -4.66 5.89 -20.78
CA ARG A 222 -4.28 6.72 -19.62
C ARG A 222 -3.16 6.04 -18.83
N ASN A 223 -1.95 6.08 -19.37
CA ASN A 223 -0.74 5.63 -18.69
C ASN A 223 -0.25 6.74 -17.77
N THR A 224 -0.31 6.52 -16.46
CA THR A 224 0.29 7.41 -15.46
C THR A 224 1.67 6.87 -15.09
N VAL A 225 2.70 7.72 -15.17
CA VAL A 225 4.05 7.36 -14.73
C VAL A 225 4.14 7.60 -13.22
N LEU A 226 4.08 6.53 -12.43
CA LEU A 226 4.15 6.58 -10.97
C LEU A 226 5.58 6.32 -10.49
N GLY A 227 6.37 7.38 -10.32
CA GLY A 227 7.74 7.29 -9.81
C GLY A 227 8.80 6.69 -10.77
N GLN A 228 10.07 7.00 -10.54
CA GLN A 228 11.22 6.47 -11.30
C GLN A 228 12.12 5.64 -10.37
N GLN A 229 12.10 4.31 -10.50
CA GLN A 229 13.13 3.44 -9.93
C GLN A 229 14.31 3.41 -10.89
N LYS A 230 15.41 4.13 -10.66
CA LYS A 230 16.57 4.11 -11.60
C LYS A 230 17.08 2.66 -11.75
N PRO A 231 17.31 2.12 -12.97
CA PRO A 231 17.28 2.75 -14.31
C PRO A 231 15.98 2.54 -15.11
N PHE A 232 14.82 2.47 -14.48
CA PHE A 232 13.50 2.20 -15.07
C PHE A 232 12.50 3.37 -14.86
N HIS A 233 11.46 3.42 -15.70
CA HIS A 233 10.21 4.15 -15.44
C HIS A 233 9.09 3.16 -15.17
N VAL A 234 8.15 3.55 -14.32
CA VAL A 234 6.95 2.76 -14.06
C VAL A 234 5.83 3.21 -15.00
N ALA A 235 5.34 2.32 -15.85
CA ALA A 235 4.05 2.49 -16.52
C ALA A 235 2.94 1.87 -15.66
N ALA A 236 1.85 2.60 -15.44
CA ALA A 236 0.71 2.08 -14.70
C ALA A 236 -0.65 2.46 -15.30
N GLY A 237 -1.64 1.59 -15.13
CA GLY A 237 -3.03 1.82 -15.51
C GLY A 237 -4.05 1.22 -14.54
N ILE A 238 -5.27 1.77 -14.54
CA ILE A 238 -6.24 1.62 -13.44
C ILE A 238 -7.26 0.51 -13.69
N HIS A 239 -7.44 -0.37 -12.70
CA HIS A 239 -8.54 -1.35 -12.59
C HIS A 239 -9.40 -1.02 -11.36
N VAL A 240 -10.72 -0.89 -11.55
CA VAL A 240 -11.64 -0.47 -10.47
C VAL A 240 -12.48 -1.66 -10.00
N ARG A 241 -12.56 -1.86 -8.68
CA ARG A 241 -13.41 -2.91 -8.08
C ARG A 241 -14.71 -2.31 -7.50
N ASN A 242 -15.86 -2.93 -7.74
CA ASN A 242 -17.12 -2.61 -7.06
C ASN A 242 -17.72 -3.86 -6.39
N ARG A 243 -17.98 -3.79 -5.08
CA ARG A 243 -18.66 -4.77 -4.18
C ARG A 243 -18.22 -6.25 -4.14
N ARG A 244 -17.30 -6.69 -5.00
CA ARG A 244 -16.47 -7.93 -4.94
C ARG A 244 -15.77 -8.18 -6.27
N LEU A 245 -16.21 -7.48 -7.31
CA LEU A 245 -15.89 -7.73 -8.71
C LEU A 245 -14.98 -6.64 -9.28
N VAL A 246 -13.92 -7.06 -9.98
CA VAL A 246 -12.91 -6.21 -10.61
C VAL A 246 -13.32 -5.94 -12.06
N ARG A 247 -13.43 -4.66 -12.41
CA ARG A 247 -13.72 -4.21 -13.77
C ARG A 247 -12.41 -3.79 -14.44
N CYS A 248 -12.10 -4.42 -15.55
CA CYS A 248 -11.01 -3.98 -16.42
C CYS A 248 -11.42 -2.71 -17.19
N PRO A 249 -10.50 -1.75 -17.41
CA PRO A 249 -10.73 -0.65 -18.34
C PRO A 249 -11.02 -1.23 -19.72
N ARG A 250 -11.99 -0.64 -20.44
CA ARG A 250 -12.27 -1.04 -21.82
C ARG A 250 -11.07 -0.67 -22.70
N LEU A 251 -10.55 -1.64 -23.44
CA LEU A 251 -9.71 -1.40 -24.59
C LEU A 251 -10.62 -0.79 -25.69
N THR A 252 -10.65 0.53 -25.82
CA THR A 252 -11.27 1.24 -26.95
C THR A 252 -10.26 2.18 -27.56
#